data_AF-A0A7D8H601-F1
#
_entry.id   AF-A0A7D8H601-F1
#
_cell.length_a   1.000
_cell.length_b   1.000
_cell.length_c   1.000
_cell.angle_alpha   90.00
_cell.angle_beta   90.00
_cell.angle_gamma   90.00
#
_symmetry.space_group_name_H-M   'P 1'
#
loop_
_entity.id
_entity.type
_entity.pdbx_description
1 polymer ?
#
loop_
_entity_poly.entity_id
_entity_poly.type
_entity_poly.pdbx_seq_one_letter_code
_entity_poly.pdbx_strand_id
1 'polypeptide(L)'
;MKFQQSHDTDKYSNRKFHQFTYKKMLDSLIRMALRNGFSVKTVNPAYTSVIGKLKYSKKFGISVHETAAFTIVRRGLGFQERLPKEVVLLLKNKITTKLRIFVASMEESEKDTNTKKVYKKWLQTIKTWKDHHNWKLWSILHKTVYMNNQQLLFKI
;
A
#
# COMPACT_ATOMS: atom_id res chain seq x y z
N MET A 1 -33.77 7.96 -30.82
CA MET A 1 -34.24 6.88 -29.93
C MET A 1 -33.64 7.09 -28.54
N LYS A 2 -34.46 7.18 -27.47
CA LYS A 2 -33.96 7.16 -26.08
C LYS A 2 -33.94 5.70 -25.62
N PHE A 3 -32.76 5.15 -25.35
CA PHE A 3 -32.65 3.81 -24.78
C PHE A 3 -33.21 3.81 -23.36
N GLN A 4 -34.06 2.84 -23.05
CA GLN A 4 -34.78 2.71 -21.77
C GLN A 4 -33.86 2.27 -20.63
N GLN A 5 -32.66 1.79 -20.94
CA GLN A 5 -31.62 1.37 -19.99
C GLN A 5 -30.32 2.09 -20.29
N SER A 6 -29.88 2.95 -19.36
CA SER A 6 -28.62 3.70 -19.40
C SER A 6 -27.56 3.11 -18.45
N HIS A 7 -27.68 1.84 -18.07
CA HIS A 7 -26.81 1.24 -17.05
C HIS A 7 -25.32 1.27 -17.43
N ASP A 8 -25.00 1.13 -18.72
CA ASP A 8 -23.63 1.18 -19.23
C ASP A 8 -23.16 2.56 -19.70
N THR A 9 -24.08 3.52 -19.86
CA THR A 9 -23.77 4.88 -20.35
C THR A 9 -23.77 5.93 -19.25
N ASP A 10 -24.57 5.73 -18.19
CA ASP A 10 -24.64 6.63 -17.04
C ASP A 10 -23.53 6.35 -16.03
N LYS A 11 -22.75 7.40 -15.71
CA LYS A 11 -21.62 7.35 -14.78
C LYS A 11 -22.04 6.90 -13.37
N TYR A 12 -23.23 7.30 -12.92
CA TYR A 12 -23.71 6.93 -11.58
C TYR A 12 -24.10 5.46 -11.52
N SER A 13 -24.84 4.98 -12.51
CA SER A 13 -25.22 3.58 -12.67
C SER A 13 -24.00 2.68 -12.82
N ASN A 14 -23.06 3.04 -13.71
CA ASN A 14 -21.81 2.31 -13.89
C ASN A 14 -21.04 2.13 -12.57
N ARG A 15 -20.93 3.19 -11.76
CA ARG A 15 -20.27 3.10 -10.45
C ARG A 15 -20.97 2.13 -9.49
N LYS A 16 -22.29 2.01 -9.54
CA LYS A 16 -23.04 1.11 -8.64
C LYS A 16 -23.00 -0.35 -9.11
N PHE A 17 -23.19 -0.59 -10.40
CA PHE A 17 -23.31 -1.94 -10.95
C PHE A 17 -21.96 -2.60 -11.20
N HIS A 18 -20.93 -1.85 -11.59
CA HIS A 18 -19.60 -2.39 -11.92
C HIS A 18 -18.60 -2.35 -10.75
N GLN A 19 -19.06 -2.03 -9.54
CA GLN A 19 -18.22 -2.15 -8.34
C GLN A 19 -18.02 -3.61 -7.96
N PHE A 20 -16.75 -4.01 -7.80
CA PHE A 20 -16.43 -5.35 -7.32
C PHE A 20 -17.02 -5.59 -5.93
N THR A 21 -17.77 -6.69 -5.78
CA THR A 21 -18.58 -6.98 -4.58
C THR A 21 -17.76 -7.65 -3.47
N TYR A 22 -16.68 -6.97 -3.03
CA TYR A 22 -15.73 -7.48 -2.02
C TYR A 22 -16.40 -8.08 -0.79
N LYS A 23 -17.39 -7.38 -0.24
CA LYS A 23 -18.11 -7.80 0.98
C LYS A 23 -18.83 -9.14 0.76
N LYS A 24 -19.57 -9.29 -0.34
CA LYS A 24 -20.31 -10.53 -0.64
C LYS A 24 -19.35 -11.71 -0.81
N MET A 25 -18.25 -11.49 -1.53
CA MET A 25 -17.22 -12.51 -1.73
C MET A 25 -16.60 -12.95 -0.38
N LEU A 26 -16.21 -11.98 0.46
CA LEU A 26 -15.64 -12.25 1.77
C LEU A 26 -16.63 -12.97 2.68
N ASP A 27 -17.87 -12.50 2.79
CA ASP A 27 -18.90 -13.11 3.61
C ASP A 27 -19.23 -14.55 3.16
N SER A 28 -19.18 -14.82 1.84
CA SER A 28 -19.36 -16.16 1.30
C SER A 28 -18.21 -17.09 1.71
N LEU A 29 -16.97 -16.59 1.62
CA LEU A 29 -15.76 -17.33 1.98
C LEU A 29 -15.72 -17.65 3.48
N ILE A 30 -16.06 -16.69 4.33
CA ILE A 30 -16.17 -16.89 5.78
C ILE A 30 -17.26 -17.92 6.09
N ARG A 31 -18.46 -17.78 5.51
CA ARG A 31 -19.54 -18.75 5.72
C ARG A 31 -19.17 -20.16 5.29
N MET A 32 -18.47 -20.29 4.16
CA MET A 32 -17.97 -21.58 3.69
C MET A 32 -16.94 -22.18 4.66
N ALA A 33 -15.98 -21.38 5.14
CA ALA A 33 -14.99 -21.84 6.11
C ALA A 33 -15.64 -22.34 7.42
N LEU A 34 -16.58 -21.56 7.96
CA LEU A 34 -17.31 -21.92 9.18
C LEU A 34 -18.14 -23.20 9.01
N ARG A 35 -18.83 -23.36 7.86
CA ARG A 35 -19.59 -24.60 7.55
C ARG A 35 -18.71 -25.84 7.49
N ASN A 36 -17.45 -25.70 7.06
CA ASN A 36 -16.48 -26.80 7.01
C ASN A 36 -15.69 -26.97 8.32
N GLY A 37 -16.07 -26.27 9.41
CA GLY A 37 -15.42 -26.38 10.71
C GLY A 37 -14.09 -25.62 10.85
N PHE A 38 -13.74 -24.75 9.90
CA PHE A 38 -12.52 -23.94 9.99
C PHE A 38 -12.72 -22.70 10.87
N SER A 39 -11.72 -22.40 11.69
CA SER A 39 -11.62 -21.12 12.40
C SER A 39 -11.15 -20.01 11.45
N VAL A 40 -11.81 -18.85 11.49
CA VAL A 40 -11.48 -17.70 10.65
C VAL A 40 -10.98 -16.55 11.52
N LYS A 41 -9.79 -16.03 11.21
CA LYS A 41 -9.21 -14.85 11.85
C LYS A 41 -9.06 -13.73 10.83
N THR A 42 -9.75 -12.62 11.05
CA THR A 42 -9.61 -11.42 10.23
C THR A 42 -8.41 -10.59 10.71
N VAL A 43 -7.64 -10.07 9.76
CA VAL A 43 -6.48 -9.21 10.03
C VAL A 43 -6.52 -7.99 9.14
N ASN A 44 -5.94 -6.89 9.60
CA ASN A 44 -5.81 -5.69 8.77
C ASN A 44 -4.96 -6.01 7.52
N PRO A 45 -5.47 -5.83 6.29
CA PRO A 45 -4.74 -6.12 5.05
C PRO A 45 -3.83 -4.98 4.57
N ALA A 46 -3.72 -3.88 5.31
CA ALA A 46 -3.00 -2.67 4.89
C ALA A 46 -1.56 -2.98 4.45
N TYR A 47 -1.22 -2.54 3.24
CA TYR A 47 0.12 -2.65 2.63
C TYR A 47 0.67 -4.07 2.46
N THR A 48 -0.16 -5.11 2.52
CA THR A 48 0.29 -6.52 2.41
C THR A 48 1.04 -6.83 1.12
N SER A 49 0.59 -6.30 -0.02
CA SER A 49 1.28 -6.45 -1.31
C SER A 49 2.64 -5.75 -1.34
N VAL A 50 2.74 -4.54 -0.79
CA VAL A 50 3.99 -3.76 -0.73
C VAL A 50 4.99 -4.44 0.18
N ILE A 51 4.54 -4.87 1.36
CA ILE A 51 5.36 -5.58 2.34
C ILE A 51 5.84 -6.91 1.77
N GLY A 52 4.93 -7.69 1.18
CA GLY A 52 5.25 -8.97 0.57
C GLY A 52 6.27 -8.82 -0.55
N LYS A 53 6.03 -7.86 -1.46
CA LYS A 53 6.93 -7.57 -2.58
C LYS A 53 8.33 -7.16 -2.11
N LEU A 54 8.43 -6.30 -1.09
CA LEU A 54 9.71 -5.79 -0.61
C LEU A 54 10.47 -6.75 0.30
N LYS A 55 9.78 -7.56 1.11
CA LYS A 55 10.43 -8.45 2.08
C LYS A 55 10.63 -9.87 1.59
N TYR A 56 9.65 -10.40 0.85
CA TYR A 56 9.50 -11.83 0.65
C TYR A 56 9.67 -12.23 -0.82
N SER A 57 9.29 -11.38 -1.78
CA SER A 57 9.30 -11.75 -3.21
C SER A 57 10.70 -12.10 -3.71
N LYS A 58 11.69 -11.23 -3.48
CA LYS A 58 13.08 -11.51 -3.88
C LYS A 58 13.69 -12.69 -3.11
N LYS A 59 13.35 -12.82 -1.82
CA LYS A 59 13.91 -13.86 -0.94
C LYS A 59 13.43 -15.27 -1.31
N PHE A 60 12.15 -15.41 -1.66
CA PHE A 60 11.52 -16.69 -1.92
C PHE A 60 11.25 -16.95 -3.41
N GLY A 61 11.50 -15.97 -4.29
CA GLY A 61 11.27 -16.12 -5.74
C GLY A 61 9.80 -16.20 -6.15
N ILE A 62 8.87 -15.83 -5.27
CA ILE A 62 7.42 -15.96 -5.49
C ILE A 62 6.76 -14.65 -5.94
N SER A 63 5.57 -14.77 -6.51
CA SER A 63 4.79 -13.66 -7.06
C SER A 63 4.31 -12.68 -5.98
N VAL A 64 3.96 -11.47 -6.41
CA VAL A 64 3.45 -10.43 -5.50
C VAL A 64 2.16 -10.88 -4.79
N HIS A 65 1.30 -11.65 -5.46
CA HIS A 65 0.06 -12.16 -4.88
C HIS A 65 0.32 -13.19 -3.78
N GLU A 66 1.22 -14.15 -4.04
CA GLU A 66 1.63 -15.15 -3.06
C GLU A 66 2.30 -14.52 -1.84
N THR A 67 3.20 -13.53 -2.05
CA THR A 67 3.81 -12.82 -0.93
C THR A 67 2.81 -12.00 -0.12
N ALA A 68 1.78 -11.44 -0.75
CA ALA A 68 0.72 -10.72 -0.06
C ALA A 68 -0.08 -11.68 0.85
N ALA A 69 -0.45 -12.85 0.32
CA ALA A 69 -1.10 -13.90 1.10
C ALA A 69 -0.21 -14.37 2.27
N PHE A 70 1.08 -14.61 2.00
CA PHE A 70 2.06 -14.97 3.04
C PHE A 70 2.13 -13.91 4.16
N THR A 71 2.09 -12.62 3.78
CA THR A 71 2.08 -11.52 4.76
C THR A 71 0.80 -11.49 5.60
N ILE A 72 -0.36 -11.82 5.02
CA ILE A 72 -1.63 -11.93 5.75
C ILE A 72 -1.55 -13.07 6.77
N VAL A 73 -1.04 -14.24 6.38
CA VAL A 73 -0.87 -15.38 7.28
C VAL A 73 0.04 -15.02 8.46
N ARG A 74 1.19 -14.39 8.20
CA ARG A 74 2.11 -13.93 9.27
C ARG A 74 1.46 -12.98 10.27
N ARG A 75 0.62 -12.05 9.79
CA ARG A 75 -0.18 -11.18 10.67
C ARG A 75 -1.20 -11.97 11.49
N GLY A 76 -1.83 -12.98 10.88
CA GLY A 76 -2.73 -13.91 11.56
C GLY A 76 -2.04 -14.63 12.73
N LEU A 77 -0.77 -14.98 12.56
CA LEU A 77 0.07 -15.58 13.59
C LEU A 77 0.63 -14.59 14.63
N GLY A 78 0.36 -13.29 14.50
CA GLY A 78 0.82 -12.25 15.45
C GLY A 78 2.19 -11.65 15.14
N PHE A 79 2.82 -11.97 14.00
CA PHE A 79 4.08 -11.36 13.63
C PHE A 79 3.90 -9.90 13.17
N GLN A 80 4.77 -9.02 13.68
CA GLN A 80 4.82 -7.62 13.25
C GLN A 80 5.64 -7.46 11.96
N GLU A 81 5.06 -6.78 10.97
CA GLU A 81 5.72 -6.50 9.70
C GLU A 81 6.63 -5.26 9.78
N ARG A 82 7.75 -5.41 10.50
CA ARG A 82 8.82 -4.40 10.59
C ARG A 82 9.55 -4.25 9.25
N LEU A 83 10.05 -3.04 8.98
CA LEU A 83 10.85 -2.75 7.78
C LEU A 83 12.23 -3.40 7.90
N PRO A 84 12.76 -4.01 6.82
CA PRO A 84 14.15 -4.45 6.78
C PRO A 84 15.12 -3.27 6.92
N LYS A 85 16.28 -3.50 7.56
CA LYS A 85 17.31 -2.48 7.77
C LYS A 85 17.75 -1.82 6.45
N GLU A 86 17.89 -2.61 5.40
CA GLU A 86 18.26 -2.17 4.05
C GLU A 86 17.26 -1.14 3.49
N VAL A 87 15.95 -1.39 3.66
CA VAL A 87 14.89 -0.50 3.19
C VAL A 87 14.87 0.78 4.02
N VAL A 88 15.13 0.70 5.33
CA VAL A 88 15.26 1.89 6.19
C VAL A 88 16.46 2.74 5.78
N LEU A 89 17.59 2.12 5.45
CA LEU A 89 18.78 2.83 4.97
C LEU A 89 18.51 3.52 3.62
N LEU A 90 17.84 2.81 2.70
CA LEU A 90 17.41 3.38 1.42
C LEU A 90 16.50 4.59 1.61
N LEU A 91 15.54 4.50 2.54
CA LEU A 91 14.66 5.61 2.93
C LEU A 91 15.47 6.81 3.41
N LYS A 92 16.42 6.58 4.32
CA LYS A 92 17.22 7.64 4.93
C LYS A 92 18.21 8.32 4.00
N ASN A 93 18.69 7.62 2.97
CA ASN A 93 19.73 8.15 2.08
C ASN A 93 19.15 8.65 0.76
N LYS A 94 18.46 7.80 0.00
CA LYS A 94 17.97 8.15 -1.34
C LYS A 94 16.66 8.92 -1.29
N ILE A 95 15.68 8.45 -0.52
CA ILE A 95 14.32 9.03 -0.52
C ILE A 95 14.34 10.43 0.12
N THR A 96 14.95 10.58 1.29
CA THR A 96 15.11 11.89 1.94
C THR A 96 15.82 12.91 1.05
N THR A 97 16.88 12.52 0.34
CA THR A 97 17.65 13.42 -0.54
C THR A 97 16.80 13.85 -1.73
N LYS A 98 16.14 12.90 -2.42
CA LYS A 98 15.20 13.24 -3.50
C LYS A 98 14.05 14.12 -3.03
N LEU A 99 13.44 13.79 -1.88
CA LEU A 99 12.35 14.60 -1.31
C LEU A 99 12.83 16.01 -0.95
N ARG A 100 14.06 16.18 -0.46
CA ARG A 100 14.63 17.51 -0.18
C ARG A 100 14.81 18.32 -1.46
N ILE A 101 15.40 17.71 -2.51
CA ILE A 101 15.57 18.36 -3.82
C ILE A 101 14.20 18.76 -4.38
N PHE A 102 13.22 17.86 -4.33
CA PHE A 102 11.87 18.12 -4.83
C PHE A 102 11.16 19.23 -4.04
N VAL A 103 11.32 19.26 -2.72
CA VAL A 103 10.76 20.32 -1.87
C VAL A 103 11.46 21.67 -2.12
N ALA A 104 12.76 21.67 -2.42
CA ALA A 104 13.52 22.87 -2.77
C ALA A 104 13.11 23.42 -4.15
N SER A 105 12.94 22.58 -5.17
CA SER A 105 12.42 23.02 -6.47
C SER A 105 10.97 23.55 -6.39
N MET A 106 10.20 23.12 -5.38
CA MET A 106 8.88 23.67 -5.09
C MET A 106 8.93 25.03 -4.38
N GLU A 107 10.07 25.48 -3.84
CA GLU A 107 10.21 26.81 -3.26
C GLU A 107 10.21 27.92 -4.33
N GLU A 108 10.54 27.57 -5.57
CA GLU A 108 10.58 28.48 -6.72
C GLU A 108 9.24 28.63 -7.45
N SER A 109 8.24 27.79 -7.16
CA SER A 109 6.90 27.89 -7.77
C SER A 109 5.82 28.00 -6.69
N GLU A 110 4.98 29.04 -6.74
CA GLU A 110 3.92 29.31 -5.75
C GLU A 110 2.83 28.22 -5.65
N LYS A 111 2.91 27.17 -6.48
CA LYS A 111 1.82 26.21 -6.68
C LYS A 111 1.90 25.04 -5.69
N ASP A 112 1.00 25.12 -4.70
CA ASP A 112 0.49 24.08 -3.80
C ASP A 112 1.18 23.87 -2.44
N THR A 113 0.81 24.73 -1.48
CA THR A 113 1.28 24.70 -0.08
C THR A 113 0.94 23.40 0.66
N ASN A 114 -0.12 22.69 0.29
CA ASN A 114 -0.55 21.49 1.01
C ASN A 114 0.35 20.29 0.70
N THR A 115 0.72 20.10 -0.56
CA THR A 115 1.62 19.02 -0.99
C THR A 115 3.01 19.18 -0.37
N LYS A 116 3.52 20.42 -0.31
CA LYS A 116 4.77 20.76 0.40
C LYS A 116 4.74 20.40 1.89
N LYS A 117 3.63 20.73 2.59
CA LYS A 117 3.45 20.37 4.02
C LYS A 117 3.50 18.86 4.22
N VAL A 118 2.91 18.08 3.31
CA VAL A 118 2.92 16.61 3.36
C VAL A 118 4.36 16.07 3.27
N TYR A 119 5.16 16.53 2.32
CA TYR A 119 6.54 16.06 2.18
C TYR A 119 7.44 16.47 3.35
N LYS A 120 7.30 17.70 3.86
CA LYS A 120 7.99 18.13 5.10
C LYS A 120 7.62 17.23 6.28
N LYS A 121 6.33 16.87 6.42
CA LYS A 121 5.86 15.93 7.44
C LYS A 121 6.42 14.51 7.24
N TRP A 122 6.57 14.04 6.00
CA TRP A 122 7.20 12.75 5.72
C TRP A 122 8.68 12.75 6.09
N LEU A 123 9.42 13.81 5.76
CA LEU A 123 10.82 13.97 6.18
C LEU A 123 10.97 13.92 7.70
N GLN A 124 10.09 14.61 8.44
CA GLN A 124 10.07 14.55 9.90
C GLN A 124 9.74 13.14 10.40
N THR A 125 8.75 12.48 9.80
CA THR A 125 8.36 11.09 10.14
C THR A 125 9.51 10.10 9.91
N ILE A 126 10.30 10.27 8.85
CA ILE A 126 11.48 9.43 8.56
C ILE A 126 12.58 9.70 9.59
N LYS A 127 12.73 10.93 10.09
CA LYS A 127 13.70 11.29 11.13
C LYS A 127 13.33 10.64 12.47
N THR A 128 12.08 10.78 12.92
CA THR A 128 11.56 10.26 14.20
C THR A 128 10.83 8.92 14.05
N TRP A 129 11.34 8.05 13.17
CA TRP A 129 10.60 6.85 12.75
C TRP A 129 10.45 5.79 13.84
N LYS A 130 11.37 5.75 14.83
CA LYS A 130 11.32 4.80 15.95
C LYS A 130 10.10 5.03 16.84
N ASP A 131 9.65 6.27 16.94
CA ASP A 131 8.53 6.68 17.79
C ASP A 131 7.17 6.49 17.10
N HIS A 132 7.17 5.95 15.89
CA HIS A 132 6.00 5.90 15.01
C HIS A 132 5.64 4.46 14.67
N HIS A 133 4.34 4.20 14.51
CA HIS A 133 3.88 2.90 14.03
C HIS A 133 4.43 2.60 12.63
N ASN A 134 4.90 1.37 12.42
CA ASN A 134 5.55 0.93 11.16
C ASN A 134 4.73 1.23 9.90
N TRP A 135 3.40 1.28 10.01
CA TRP A 135 2.51 1.60 8.90
C TRP A 135 2.76 3.00 8.31
N LYS A 136 3.21 3.98 9.09
CA LYS A 136 3.55 5.30 8.55
C LYS A 136 4.70 5.20 7.53
N LEU A 137 5.72 4.38 7.82
CA LEU A 137 6.83 4.17 6.90
C LEU A 137 6.41 3.37 5.66
N TRP A 138 5.60 2.33 5.83
CA TRP A 138 5.03 1.59 4.69
C TRP A 138 4.16 2.46 3.79
N SER A 139 3.42 3.40 4.38
CA SER A 139 2.60 4.37 3.65
C SER A 139 3.46 5.32 2.81
N ILE A 140 4.55 5.85 3.38
CA ILE A 140 5.51 6.70 2.66
C ILE A 140 6.12 5.90 1.51
N LEU A 141 6.63 4.70 1.79
CA LEU A 141 7.22 3.82 0.76
C LEU A 141 6.26 3.57 -0.40
N HIS A 142 5.02 3.18 -0.12
CA HIS A 142 3.99 2.92 -1.13
C HIS A 142 3.72 4.13 -2.04
N LYS A 143 3.86 5.35 -1.52
CA LYS A 143 3.65 6.58 -2.30
C LYS A 143 4.90 7.03 -3.06
N THR A 144 6.08 6.81 -2.49
CA THR A 144 7.35 7.31 -3.05
C THR A 144 8.02 6.37 -4.03
N VAL A 145 7.77 5.06 -3.90
CA VAL A 145 8.53 4.01 -4.57
C VAL A 145 7.61 2.99 -5.20
N TYR A 146 7.97 2.52 -6.39
CA TYR A 146 7.44 1.31 -6.98
C TYR A 146 8.57 0.35 -7.33
N MET A 147 8.26 -0.94 -7.43
CA MET A 147 9.21 -1.98 -7.82
C MET A 147 8.99 -2.39 -9.26
N ASN A 148 10.03 -2.30 -10.09
CA ASN A 148 10.06 -2.82 -11.45
C ASN A 148 11.22 -3.82 -11.58
N ASN A 149 10.98 -5.02 -12.11
CA ASN A 149 12.00 -6.07 -12.27
C ASN A 149 12.91 -6.25 -11.03
N GLN A 150 12.31 -6.31 -9.84
CA GLN A 150 12.99 -6.43 -8.53
C GLN A 150 13.91 -5.25 -8.13
N GLN A 151 13.90 -4.16 -8.89
CA GLN A 151 14.60 -2.91 -8.58
C GLN A 151 13.63 -1.86 -8.03
N LEU A 152 14.10 -1.06 -7.07
CA LEU A 152 13.32 0.03 -6.46
C LEU A 152 13.47 1.30 -7.28
N LEU A 153 12.38 1.75 -7.88
CA LEU A 153 12.30 2.98 -8.67
C LEU A 153 11.46 4.03 -7.95
N PHE A 154 11.84 5.29 -8.12
CA PHE A 154 11.13 6.43 -7.55
C PHE A 154 9.98 6.84 -8.45
N LYS A 155 8.83 7.10 -7.85
CA LYS A 155 7.63 7.62 -8.55
C LYS A 155 7.63 9.15 -8.64
N ILE A 156 8.38 9.79 -7.74
CA ILE A 156 8.47 11.25 -7.55
C ILE A 156 9.79 11.74 -8.16
#